data_AF-A0A6M0C8T2-F1
#
_entry.id   AF-A0A6M0C8T2-F1
#
_cell.length_a   1.000
_cell.length_b   1.000
_cell.length_c   1.000
_cell.angle_alpha   90.00
_cell.angle_beta   90.00
_cell.angle_gamma   90.00
#
_symmetry.space_group_name_H-M   'P 1'
#
loop_
_entity.id
_entity.type
_entity.pdbx_description
1 polymer ?
#
loop_
_entity_poly.entity_id
_entity_poly.type
_entity_poly.pdbx_seq_one_letter_code
_entity_poly.pdbx_strand_id
1 'polypeptide(L)'
;SARITEFILLPFVGEQAPAPLRRRVGRDQPILRDVLLLTAVARIFLGNWIVNHQPSWVKLGLAGATEALKWGCNDLGGTLMEEHITTMAGAKGGSCMEVETLQRAAISLGRSYRQRDTLYGKIVNC
;
A
#
# COMPACT_ATOMS: atom_id res chain seq x y z
N SER A 1 19.34 -3.28 -18.45
CA SER A 1 19.11 -1.87 -18.08
C SER A 1 18.20 -1.86 -16.86
N ALA A 2 18.65 -1.33 -15.73
CA ALA A 2 17.82 -1.18 -14.54
C ALA A 2 16.74 -0.11 -14.80
N ARG A 3 15.49 -0.40 -14.44
CA ARG A 3 14.35 0.51 -14.58
C ARG A 3 13.54 0.50 -13.28
N ILE A 4 12.91 1.61 -12.96
CA ILE A 4 11.97 1.70 -11.84
C ILE A 4 10.67 1.00 -12.26
N THR A 5 10.29 -0.04 -11.54
CA THR A 5 9.10 -0.86 -11.87
C THR A 5 7.85 -0.43 -11.11
N GLU A 6 8.02 0.27 -9.99
CA GLU A 6 6.95 0.61 -9.06
C GLU A 6 7.13 2.00 -8.45
N PHE A 7 6.02 2.71 -8.29
CA PHE A 7 5.92 3.92 -7.50
C PHE A 7 5.03 3.66 -6.27
N ILE A 8 5.53 4.00 -5.09
CA ILE A 8 4.79 3.86 -3.83
C ILE A 8 4.66 5.22 -3.17
N LEU A 9 3.43 5.69 -3.00
CA LEU A 9 3.16 6.89 -2.21
C LEU A 9 3.09 6.51 -0.72
N LEU A 10 4.01 7.05 0.07
CA LEU A 10 4.10 6.83 1.51
C LEU A 10 3.64 8.09 2.27
N PRO A 11 2.34 8.19 2.62
CA PRO A 11 1.87 9.31 3.40
C PRO A 11 2.42 9.27 4.82
N PHE A 12 2.68 10.46 5.37
CA PHE A 12 3.16 10.60 6.74
C PHE A 12 2.06 10.31 7.76
N VAL A 13 2.36 9.47 8.75
CA VAL A 13 1.49 9.17 9.90
C VAL A 13 2.10 9.84 11.13
N GLY A 14 1.42 10.86 11.65
CA GLY A 14 1.92 11.68 12.75
C GLY A 14 1.73 11.07 14.14
N GLU A 15 0.79 10.12 14.29
CA GLU A 15 0.48 9.47 15.56
C GLU A 15 1.71 8.85 16.23
N GLN A 16 2.54 8.17 15.43
CA GLN A 16 3.75 7.47 15.86
C GLN A 16 5.03 8.31 15.69
N ALA A 17 4.90 9.56 15.25
CA ALA A 17 6.06 10.41 14.95
C ALA A 17 6.61 11.10 16.21
N PRO A 18 7.93 11.37 16.26
CA PRO A 18 8.52 12.21 17.31
C PRO A 18 7.82 13.57 17.45
N ALA A 19 7.69 14.07 18.68
CA ALA A 19 6.95 15.29 19.00
C ALA A 19 7.30 16.53 18.13
N PRO A 20 8.57 16.79 17.76
CA PRO A 20 8.89 17.89 16.84
C PRO A 20 8.26 17.74 15.45
N LEU A 21 8.22 16.52 14.91
CA LEU A 21 7.62 16.23 13.60
C LEU A 21 6.10 16.24 13.67
N ARG A 22 5.52 15.69 14.74
CA ARG A 22 4.07 15.73 14.98
C ARG A 22 3.55 17.16 15.06
N ARG A 23 4.27 18.07 15.73
CA ARG A 23 3.93 19.50 15.78
C ARG A 23 3.99 20.21 14.42
N ARG A 24 4.91 19.81 13.54
CA ARG A 24 5.02 20.38 12.18
C ARG A 24 3.90 19.92 11.26
N VAL A 25 3.50 18.65 11.35
CA VAL A 25 2.47 18.07 10.48
C VAL A 25 1.05 18.35 11.01
N GLY A 26 0.90 18.50 12.33
CA GLY A 26 -0.33 18.96 12.98
C GLY A 26 -1.50 17.98 12.89
N ARG A 27 -1.27 16.73 12.47
CA ARG A 27 -2.30 15.69 12.35
C ARG A 27 -1.71 14.31 12.64
N ASP A 28 -2.54 13.42 13.15
CA ASP A 28 -2.14 12.05 13.53
C ASP A 28 -2.20 11.08 12.34
N GLN A 29 -3.20 11.24 11.47
CA GLN A 29 -3.42 10.41 10.30
C GLN A 29 -3.41 11.24 9.02
N PRO A 30 -3.03 10.65 7.86
CA PRO A 30 -3.09 11.35 6.60
C PRO A 30 -4.55 11.62 6.19
N ILE A 31 -4.76 12.73 5.48
CA ILE A 31 -6.07 13.04 4.91
C ILE A 31 -6.22 12.16 3.68
N LEU A 32 -7.09 11.14 3.76
CA LEU A 32 -7.24 10.14 2.71
C LEU A 32 -7.46 10.76 1.33
N ARG A 33 -8.33 11.77 1.23
CA ARG A 33 -8.63 12.46 -0.03
C ARG A 33 -7.39 13.11 -0.67
N ASP A 34 -6.52 13.72 0.13
CA ASP A 34 -5.29 14.35 -0.36
C ASP A 34 -4.31 13.30 -0.88
N VAL A 35 -4.22 12.16 -0.19
CA VAL A 35 -3.39 11.03 -0.63
C VAL A 35 -3.92 10.48 -1.96
N LEU A 36 -5.22 10.22 -2.05
CA LEU A 36 -5.86 9.71 -3.28
C LEU A 36 -5.69 10.68 -4.45
N LEU A 37 -5.85 11.99 -4.21
CA LEU A 37 -5.61 13.01 -5.23
C LEU A 37 -4.16 12.95 -5.74
N LEU A 38 -3.19 12.88 -4.83
CA LEU A 38 -1.78 12.79 -5.20
C LEU A 38 -1.47 11.47 -5.91
N THR A 39 -2.11 10.36 -5.53
CA THR A 39 -2.02 9.07 -6.26
C THR A 39 -2.48 9.22 -7.71
N ALA A 40 -3.62 9.89 -7.97
CA ALA A 40 -4.10 10.11 -9.32
C ALA A 40 -3.17 11.04 -10.13
N VAL A 41 -2.68 12.11 -9.51
CA VAL A 41 -1.69 13.00 -10.15
C VAL A 41 -0.42 12.22 -10.50
N ALA A 42 0.09 11.40 -9.59
CA ALA A 42 1.25 10.55 -9.83
C ALA A 42 1.00 9.55 -10.97
N ARG A 43 -0.18 8.93 -11.04
CA ARG A 43 -0.55 8.04 -12.15
C ARG A 43 -0.53 8.78 -13.49
N ILE A 44 -1.08 9.99 -13.56
CA ILE A 44 -1.11 10.78 -14.80
C ILE A 44 0.32 11.19 -15.20
N PHE A 45 1.12 11.63 -14.23
CA PHE A 45 2.46 12.16 -14.49
C PHE A 45 3.51 11.07 -14.73
N LEU A 46 3.48 9.95 -14.00
CA LEU A 46 4.50 8.91 -14.03
C LEU A 46 4.06 7.65 -14.78
N GLY A 47 2.77 7.46 -15.05
CA GLY A 47 2.20 6.19 -15.50
C GLY A 47 2.76 5.65 -16.81
N ASN A 48 3.30 6.51 -17.68
CA ASN A 48 3.95 6.10 -18.93
C ASN A 48 5.36 5.52 -18.72
N TRP A 49 6.02 5.86 -17.60
CA TRP A 49 7.39 5.43 -17.30
C TRP A 49 7.44 4.39 -16.18
N ILE A 50 6.54 4.50 -15.19
CA ILE A 50 6.43 3.62 -14.04
C ILE A 50 5.02 3.02 -14.06
N VAL A 51 4.90 1.82 -14.61
CA VAL A 51 3.59 1.22 -14.87
C VAL A 51 2.87 0.86 -13.57
N ASN A 52 3.59 0.41 -12.55
CA ASN A 52 2.97 -0.06 -11.31
C ASN A 52 2.93 1.01 -10.24
N HIS A 53 1.76 1.19 -9.65
CA HIS A 53 1.50 2.14 -8.58
C HIS A 53 0.85 1.40 -7.43
N GLN A 54 1.48 1.46 -6.26
CA GLN A 54 1.04 0.76 -5.06
C GLN A 54 0.71 1.76 -3.95
N PRO A 55 -0.46 1.62 -3.29
CA PRO A 55 -0.77 2.36 -2.07
C PRO A 55 -0.10 1.67 -0.88
N SER A 56 0.25 2.44 0.15
CA SER A 56 0.71 1.86 1.41
C SER A 56 -0.48 1.47 2.29
N TRP A 57 -0.95 0.22 2.16
CA TRP A 57 -2.08 -0.26 2.98
C TRP A 57 -1.78 -0.24 4.49
N VAL A 58 -0.51 -0.34 4.89
CA VAL A 58 -0.09 -0.17 6.31
C VAL A 58 -0.24 1.26 6.83
N LYS A 59 -0.31 2.26 5.95
CA LYS A 59 -0.52 3.67 6.32
C LYS A 59 -1.97 4.11 6.11
N LEU A 60 -2.66 3.54 5.12
CA LEU A 60 -4.01 3.93 4.72
C LEU A 60 -5.11 2.99 5.26
N GLY A 61 -4.73 1.85 5.83
CA GLY A 61 -5.62 0.72 6.00
C GLY A 61 -6.01 0.09 4.66
N LEU A 62 -6.60 -1.11 4.72
CA LEU A 62 -7.02 -1.83 3.52
C LEU A 62 -8.12 -1.10 2.75
N ALA A 63 -9.07 -0.48 3.45
CA ALA A 63 -10.14 0.27 2.80
C ALA A 63 -9.61 1.46 1.98
N GLY A 64 -8.66 2.22 2.53
CA GLY A 64 -8.01 3.32 1.81
C GLY A 64 -7.16 2.83 0.63
N ALA A 65 -6.43 1.73 0.79
CA ALA A 65 -5.69 1.09 -0.30
C ALA A 65 -6.59 0.55 -1.41
N THR A 66 -7.76 -0.01 -1.04
CA THR A 66 -8.77 -0.48 -1.99
C THR A 66 -9.32 0.68 -2.78
N GLU A 67 -9.72 1.78 -2.13
CA GLU A 67 -10.16 2.99 -2.83
C GLU A 67 -9.07 3.52 -3.78
N ALA A 68 -7.79 3.48 -3.38
CA ALA A 68 -6.68 3.92 -4.23
C ALA A 68 -6.59 3.17 -5.58
N LEU A 69 -7.13 1.94 -5.70
CA LEU A 69 -7.23 1.23 -6.98
C LEU A 69 -8.14 1.94 -8.00
N LYS A 70 -9.07 2.79 -7.54
CA LYS A 70 -9.88 3.66 -8.40
C LYS A 70 -9.16 4.94 -8.79
N TRP A 71 -8.11 5.30 -8.05
CA TRP A 71 -7.32 6.53 -8.23
C TRP A 71 -6.00 6.29 -8.94
N GLY A 72 -5.87 5.14 -9.61
CA GLY A 72 -4.71 4.84 -10.43
C GLY A 72 -3.74 3.84 -9.82
N CYS A 73 -3.92 3.32 -8.61
CA CYS A 73 -3.14 2.15 -8.20
C CYS A 73 -3.59 0.89 -8.95
N ASN A 74 -2.65 -0.02 -9.20
CA ASN A 74 -2.91 -1.33 -9.83
C ASN A 74 -2.28 -2.48 -9.05
N ASP A 75 -1.77 -2.20 -7.86
CA ASP A 75 -1.05 -3.13 -7.02
C ASP A 75 -1.44 -2.88 -5.57
N LEU A 76 -1.94 -3.88 -4.85
CA LEU A 76 -2.23 -3.77 -3.42
C LEU A 76 -1.01 -4.13 -2.56
N GLY A 77 0.08 -4.54 -3.18
CA GLY A 77 1.30 -5.00 -2.53
C GLY A 77 1.22 -6.41 -1.97
N GLY A 78 2.20 -6.72 -1.12
CA GLY A 78 2.35 -8.03 -0.51
C GLY A 78 1.60 -8.18 0.80
N THR A 79 1.60 -9.40 1.29
CA THR A 79 1.22 -9.73 2.67
C THR A 79 2.34 -9.30 3.61
N LEU A 80 1.97 -8.74 4.77
CA LEU A 80 2.87 -8.74 5.91
C LEU A 80 2.48 -9.92 6.78
N MET A 81 3.40 -10.87 6.90
CA MET A 81 3.41 -11.81 8.01
C MET A 81 4.43 -11.24 8.99
N GLU A 82 4.00 -10.81 10.17
CA GLU A 82 4.97 -10.61 11.24
C GLU A 82 5.72 -11.94 11.42
N GLU A 83 7.05 -11.89 11.32
CA GLU A 83 7.89 -12.96 11.81
C GLU A 83 7.50 -13.25 13.27
N HIS A 84 7.56 -14.52 13.66
CA HIS A 84 7.22 -15.10 14.96
C HIS A 84 7.98 -14.51 16.19
N ILE A 85 8.24 -13.20 16.27
CA ILE A 85 8.93 -12.51 17.37
C ILE A 85 7.94 -11.75 18.28
N THR A 86 6.73 -11.45 17.81
CA THR A 86 5.73 -10.69 18.57
C THR A 86 5.03 -11.49 19.67
N THR A 87 5.05 -12.83 19.63
CA THR A 87 4.40 -13.68 20.65
C THR A 87 5.12 -13.65 22.00
N MET A 88 6.41 -13.26 22.07
CA MET A 88 7.15 -13.18 23.34
C MET A 88 7.16 -11.78 23.99
N ALA A 89 6.72 -10.73 23.30
CA ALA A 89 6.83 -9.35 23.77
C ALA A 89 5.50 -8.67 24.13
N GLY A 90 4.36 -9.39 24.07
CA GLY A 90 3.07 -8.86 24.55
C GLY A 90 2.51 -7.68 23.76
N ALA A 91 3.02 -7.39 22.56
CA ALA A 91 2.53 -6.30 21.72
C ALA A 91 1.22 -6.72 21.04
N LYS A 92 0.10 -6.11 21.46
CA LYS A 92 -1.18 -6.17 20.74
C LYS A 92 -1.07 -5.26 19.51
N GLY A 93 -0.79 -5.81 18.32
CA GLY A 93 -0.87 -5.00 17.11
C GLY A 93 -0.24 -5.53 15.83
N GLY A 94 0.05 -6.83 15.72
CA GLY A 94 0.54 -7.42 14.48
C GLY A 94 -0.53 -7.44 13.40
N SER A 95 -0.38 -6.60 12.38
CA SER A 95 -1.31 -6.53 11.23
C SER A 95 -0.95 -7.63 10.23
N CYS A 96 -1.35 -8.86 10.52
CA CYS A 96 -1.27 -9.95 9.56
C CYS A 96 -2.25 -9.67 8.41
N MET A 97 -1.73 -9.61 7.17
CA MET A 97 -2.56 -9.45 5.98
C MET A 97 -2.61 -10.76 5.22
N GLU A 98 -3.78 -11.39 5.19
CA GLU A 98 -3.99 -12.63 4.43
C GLU A 98 -4.15 -12.35 2.94
N VAL A 99 -3.66 -13.28 2.11
CA VAL A 99 -3.78 -13.21 0.65
C VAL A 99 -5.26 -13.09 0.23
N GLU A 100 -6.14 -13.89 0.82
CA GLU A 100 -7.58 -13.89 0.49
C GLU A 100 -8.23 -12.52 0.76
N THR A 101 -7.75 -11.80 1.77
CA THR A 101 -8.25 -10.46 2.12
C THR A 101 -7.89 -9.43 1.04
N LEU A 102 -6.66 -9.48 0.52
CA LEU A 102 -6.24 -8.65 -0.62
C LEU A 102 -7.00 -9.00 -1.91
N GLN A 103 -7.25 -10.30 -2.14
CA GLN A 103 -8.05 -10.74 -3.30
C GLN A 103 -9.49 -10.22 -3.22
N ARG A 104 -10.14 -10.36 -2.06
CA ARG A 104 -11.50 -9.85 -1.80
C ARG A 104 -11.59 -8.33 -2.00
N ALA A 105 -10.56 -7.59 -1.58
CA ALA A 105 -10.48 -6.15 -1.82
C ALA A 105 -10.46 -5.79 -3.32
N ALA A 106 -9.71 -6.51 -4.15
CA ALA A 106 -9.72 -6.30 -5.59
C ALA A 106 -11.07 -6.70 -6.23
N ILE A 107 -11.62 -7.85 -5.85
CA ILE A 107 -12.88 -8.39 -6.38
C ILE A 107 -14.06 -7.48 -6.03
N SER A 108 -14.09 -6.86 -4.85
CA SER A 108 -15.18 -5.95 -4.45
C SER A 108 -15.32 -4.73 -5.36
N LEU A 109 -14.27 -4.40 -6.12
CA LEU A 109 -14.28 -3.35 -7.16
C LEU A 109 -14.55 -3.89 -8.57
N GLY A 110 -14.90 -5.17 -8.71
CA GLY A 110 -15.06 -5.83 -10.01
C GLY A 110 -13.75 -6.01 -10.78
N ARG A 111 -12.59 -5.94 -10.12
CA ARG A 111 -11.28 -6.12 -10.74
C ARG A 111 -10.80 -7.55 -10.62
N SER A 112 -10.10 -8.04 -11.64
CA SER A 112 -9.34 -9.29 -11.54
C SER A 112 -8.08 -9.07 -10.70
N TYR A 113 -7.61 -10.13 -10.06
CA TYR A 113 -6.37 -10.13 -9.28
C TYR A 113 -5.35 -11.10 -9.89
N ARG A 114 -4.07 -10.85 -9.60
CA ARG A 114 -2.97 -11.74 -9.97
C ARG A 114 -1.88 -11.66 -8.91
N GLN A 115 -1.40 -12.81 -8.46
CA GLN A 115 -0.16 -12.88 -7.69
C GLN A 115 1.04 -12.71 -8.63
N ARG A 116 1.98 -11.86 -8.23
CA ARG A 116 3.16 -11.47 -9.03
C ARG A 116 4.45 -11.85 -8.33
N ASP A 117 5.51 -12.05 -9.11
CA ASP A 117 6.88 -12.02 -8.59
C ASP A 117 7.39 -10.57 -8.40
N THR A 118 8.67 -10.41 -8.04
CA THR A 118 9.31 -9.10 -7.85
C THR A 118 9.47 -8.29 -9.14
N LEU A 119 9.40 -8.93 -10.30
CA LEU A 119 9.50 -8.33 -11.62
C LEU A 119 8.13 -8.16 -12.30
N TYR A 120 7.03 -8.30 -11.55
CA TYR A 120 5.65 -8.26 -12.06
C TYR A 120 5.30 -9.38 -13.06
N GLY A 121 6.11 -10.45 -13.08
CA GLY A 121 5.87 -11.68 -13.81
C GLY A 121 4.78 -12.55 -13.18
N LYS A 122 4.34 -13.58 -13.92
CA LYS A 122 3.47 -14.63 -13.38
C LYS A 122 4.30 -15.53 -12.47
N ILE A 123 3.77 -15.89 -11.32
CA ILE A 123 4.34 -16.99 -10.54
C ILE A 123 4.06 -18.30 -11.30
N VAL A 124 5.14 -18.96 -11.72
CA VAL A 124 5.12 -20.34 -12.21
C VAL A 124 5.43 -21.23 -11.02
N ASN A 125 4.44 -21.96 -10.55
CA ASN A 125 4.70 -23.06 -9.61
C ASN A 125 5.27 -24.22 -10.44
N CYS A 126 6.50 -24.62 -10.13
CA CYS A 126 7.04 -25.91 -10.58
C CYS A 126 6.36 -27.06 -9.84
#